data_AF-A0AAD9USU3-F1
#
_entry.id   AF-A0AAD9USU3-F1
#
_cell.length_a   1.000
_cell.length_b   1.000
_cell.length_c   1.000
_cell.angle_alpha   90.00
_cell.angle_beta   90.00
_cell.angle_gamma   90.00
#
_symmetry.space_group_name_H-M   'P 1'
#
loop_
_entity.id
_entity.type
_entity.pdbx_description
1 polymer ?
#
loop_
_entity_poly.entity_id
_entity_poly.type
_entity_poly.pdbx_seq_one_letter_code
_entity_poly.pdbx_strand_id
1 'polypeptide(L)'
;MGKNDFCCAPNCSNRRNRQRNIQFYRIPKDKAVRQKWLQRISRKGFEPTESIRLCSQHFLGGKRSMDPANASYLPSLFDHSHDKSSNTLKEHDYVSVQADANAQKIAEDNPELIEIMRELQEKVTSLEKDNLKLRERMITLDDIQRSEKLCSFYTGFPNYGTFKALFHYLKDAGATKRNWRGGETANKSHFSDRFQRKPGPDSAQTLEEEFLIVMNRLKVGLFQKDSALRFDLSEATISRVFTSWINLMYIELKDLCEMPDCESSEKAKQFGRFPMVRVILDCTEICTEKPSPLQANKAIYSHYKSHNTFKYLVGISLHPAVVYVSRAWGGRASDKHITSHSQDLIDALKPGEQVTVDRGLPLKAFFFPEVLNLLFQTLKDRAIHS
;
A
#
# COMPACT_ATOMS: atom_id res chain seq x y z
N MET A 1 7.64 48.60 -14.07
CA MET A 1 8.12 47.19 -14.06
C MET A 1 7.39 46.44 -15.16
N GLY A 2 8.11 45.71 -16.02
CA GLY A 2 7.54 45.06 -17.21
C GLY A 2 6.59 43.91 -16.83
N LYS A 3 5.42 43.85 -17.48
CA LYS A 3 4.40 42.83 -17.22
C LYS A 3 4.79 41.40 -17.68
N ASN A 4 5.93 41.24 -18.36
CA ASN A 4 6.37 39.99 -19.00
C ASN A 4 7.86 39.65 -18.74
N ASP A 5 8.33 39.71 -17.48
CA ASP A 5 9.70 39.28 -17.15
C ASP A 5 9.84 37.74 -17.35
N PHE A 6 10.88 37.32 -18.10
CA PHE A 6 11.29 35.93 -18.33
C PHE A 6 12.69 35.70 -17.75
N CYS A 7 12.95 34.48 -17.25
CA CYS A 7 14.26 34.11 -16.70
C CYS A 7 15.28 33.89 -17.82
N CYS A 8 16.48 34.46 -17.70
CA CYS A 8 17.53 34.31 -18.71
C CYS A 8 18.36 33.03 -18.61
N ALA A 9 18.22 32.27 -17.51
CA ALA A 9 18.96 31.04 -17.31
C ALA A 9 18.68 30.01 -18.41
N PRO A 10 19.69 29.24 -18.87
CA PRO A 10 19.46 28.09 -19.73
C PRO A 10 18.43 27.15 -19.12
N ASN A 11 17.57 26.57 -19.96
CA ASN A 11 16.56 25.58 -19.56
C ASN A 11 15.53 26.02 -18.50
N CYS A 12 15.47 27.32 -18.16
CA CYS A 12 14.51 27.85 -17.20
C CYS A 12 13.28 28.43 -17.92
N SER A 13 12.09 27.89 -17.64
CA SER A 13 10.82 28.35 -18.23
C SER A 13 10.05 29.37 -17.37
N ASN A 14 10.67 29.88 -16.30
CA ASN A 14 9.98 30.72 -15.31
C ASN A 14 9.61 32.09 -15.87
N ARG A 15 8.36 32.50 -15.60
CA ARG A 15 7.77 33.78 -16.04
C ARG A 15 6.97 34.40 -14.91
N ARG A 16 7.08 35.73 -14.76
CA ARG A 16 6.40 36.48 -13.67
C ARG A 16 4.88 36.30 -13.66
N ASN A 17 4.25 36.10 -14.82
CA ASN A 17 2.79 35.95 -14.92
C ASN A 17 2.26 34.55 -14.57
N ARG A 18 3.10 33.50 -14.61
CA ARG A 18 2.69 32.11 -14.36
C ARG A 18 2.94 31.65 -12.93
N GLN A 19 3.89 32.26 -12.22
CA GLN A 19 4.32 31.82 -10.88
C GLN A 19 4.29 33.00 -9.89
N ARG A 20 3.35 32.96 -8.93
CA ARG A 20 3.15 34.05 -7.95
C ARG A 20 4.27 34.17 -6.90
N ASN A 21 5.09 33.13 -6.71
CA ASN A 21 6.08 33.04 -5.64
C ASN A 21 7.55 33.12 -6.10
N ILE A 22 7.82 33.68 -7.28
CA ILE A 22 9.20 33.79 -7.81
C ILE A 22 9.58 35.25 -8.00
N GLN A 23 10.70 35.64 -7.40
CA GLN A 23 11.26 36.98 -7.60
C GLN A 23 12.18 36.99 -8.82
N PHE A 24 12.20 38.11 -9.55
CA PHE A 24 13.05 38.29 -10.73
C PHE A 24 14.03 39.42 -10.45
N TYR A 25 15.33 39.10 -10.47
CA TYR A 25 16.41 40.02 -10.20
C TYR A 25 17.01 40.55 -11.50
N ARG A 26 17.36 41.85 -11.49
CA ARG A 26 18.19 42.45 -12.53
C ARG A 26 19.63 41.97 -12.40
N ILE A 27 20.28 41.78 -13.54
CA ILE A 27 21.72 41.56 -13.58
C ILE A 27 22.40 42.83 -13.01
N PRO A 28 23.37 42.68 -12.09
CA PRO A 28 24.08 43.80 -11.49
C PRO A 28 24.69 44.76 -12.52
N LYS A 29 24.69 46.07 -12.22
CA LYS A 29 25.37 47.09 -13.04
C LYS A 29 26.88 47.11 -12.79
N ASP A 30 27.30 46.71 -11.59
CA ASP A 30 28.71 46.59 -11.23
C ASP A 30 29.43 45.61 -12.17
N LYS A 31 30.55 46.04 -12.76
CA LYS A 31 31.26 45.26 -13.78
C LYS A 31 31.79 43.94 -13.25
N ALA A 32 32.35 43.91 -12.03
CA ALA A 32 32.96 42.71 -11.47
C ALA A 32 31.91 41.66 -11.12
N VAL A 33 30.81 42.06 -10.48
CA VAL A 33 29.72 41.15 -10.11
C VAL A 33 28.95 40.68 -11.35
N ARG A 34 28.76 41.57 -12.34
CA ARG A 34 28.13 41.22 -13.62
C ARG A 34 28.89 40.14 -14.36
N GLN A 35 30.22 40.23 -14.42
CA GLN A 35 31.05 39.20 -15.05
C GLN A 35 30.88 37.84 -14.36
N LYS A 36 30.92 37.81 -13.01
CA LYS A 36 30.68 36.57 -12.24
C LYS A 36 29.29 35.97 -12.51
N TRP A 37 28.25 36.79 -12.60
CA TRP A 37 26.90 36.31 -12.93
C TRP A 37 26.82 35.72 -14.34
N LEU A 38 27.45 36.36 -15.33
CA LEU A 38 27.42 35.89 -16.72
C LEU A 38 28.19 34.59 -16.90
N GLN A 39 29.33 34.44 -16.22
CA GLN A 39 30.09 33.20 -16.18
C GLN A 39 29.23 32.04 -15.65
N ARG A 40 28.41 32.27 -14.61
CA ARG A 40 27.54 31.23 -14.02
C ARG A 40 26.31 30.91 -14.87
N ILE A 41 25.76 31.90 -15.57
CA ILE A 41 24.64 31.67 -16.51
C ILE A 41 25.10 30.85 -17.72
N SER A 42 26.37 30.96 -18.11
CA SER A 42 27.04 30.12 -19.12
C SER A 42 26.26 29.96 -20.43
N ARG A 43 25.75 31.08 -20.96
CA ARG A 43 25.02 31.11 -22.25
C ARG A 43 25.92 31.69 -23.34
N LYS A 44 26.23 30.90 -24.37
CA LYS A 44 27.08 31.33 -25.50
C LYS A 44 26.45 32.54 -26.22
N GLY A 45 27.26 33.57 -26.48
CA GLY A 45 26.84 34.78 -27.23
C GLY A 45 25.80 35.65 -26.52
N PHE A 46 25.68 35.57 -25.20
CA PHE A 46 24.64 36.27 -24.45
C PHE A 46 25.10 37.63 -23.93
N GLU A 47 24.46 38.70 -24.43
CA GLU A 47 24.66 40.07 -23.93
C GLU A 47 23.45 40.57 -23.12
N PRO A 48 23.61 40.90 -21.83
CA PRO A 48 22.52 41.40 -21.01
C PRO A 48 22.07 42.81 -21.38
N THR A 49 20.83 42.93 -21.83
CA THR A 49 20.06 44.16 -21.93
C THR A 49 19.35 44.49 -20.60
N GLU A 50 18.85 45.71 -20.45
CA GLU A 50 18.19 46.16 -19.21
C GLU A 50 16.86 45.43 -18.89
N SER A 51 16.28 44.72 -19.86
CA SER A 51 15.04 43.94 -19.70
C SER A 51 15.29 42.51 -19.20
N ILE A 52 16.54 42.04 -19.23
CA ILE A 52 16.90 40.67 -18.85
C ILE A 52 16.82 40.49 -17.32
N ARG A 53 16.25 39.35 -16.90
CA ARG A 53 16.08 38.99 -15.48
C ARG A 53 16.54 37.57 -15.21
N LEU A 54 17.04 37.34 -13.99
CA LEU A 54 17.30 36.01 -13.45
C LEU A 54 16.33 35.74 -12.30
N CYS A 55 15.66 34.59 -12.33
CA CYS A 55 14.67 34.25 -11.31
C CYS A 55 15.33 33.74 -10.01
N SER A 56 14.58 33.81 -8.90
CA SER A 56 15.12 33.57 -7.56
C SER A 56 15.48 32.11 -7.27
N GLN A 57 15.01 31.16 -8.07
CA GLN A 57 15.38 29.74 -7.97
C GLN A 57 16.86 29.46 -8.26
N HIS A 58 17.56 30.38 -8.94
CA HIS A 58 18.99 30.22 -9.23
C HIS A 58 19.90 30.61 -8.07
N PHE A 59 19.33 30.98 -6.92
CA PHE A 59 20.03 31.35 -5.69
C PHE A 59 19.71 30.36 -4.58
N LEU A 60 20.71 30.07 -3.74
CA LEU A 60 20.53 29.27 -2.53
C LEU A 60 19.46 29.91 -1.63
N GLY A 61 18.54 29.11 -1.12
CA GLY A 61 17.40 29.58 -0.31
C GLY A 61 16.34 30.37 -1.09
N GLY A 62 16.38 30.38 -2.43
CA GLY A 62 15.34 30.97 -3.26
C GLY A 62 15.28 32.50 -3.24
N LYS A 63 16.33 33.17 -2.75
CA LYS A 63 16.47 34.63 -2.66
C LYS A 63 17.92 35.05 -2.82
N ARG A 64 18.15 36.15 -3.54
CA ARG A 64 19.49 36.75 -3.67
C ARG A 64 19.89 37.47 -2.37
N SER A 65 21.15 37.31 -1.96
CA SER A 65 21.80 38.14 -0.94
C SER A 65 22.58 39.32 -1.55
N MET A 66 22.70 40.41 -0.79
CA MET A 66 23.56 41.57 -1.14
C MET A 66 24.93 41.52 -0.48
N ASP A 67 25.12 40.64 0.51
CA ASP A 67 26.37 40.43 1.22
C ASP A 67 27.32 39.54 0.38
N PRO A 68 28.52 40.03 -0.01
CA PRO A 68 29.50 39.24 -0.76
C PRO A 68 29.96 37.95 -0.08
N ALA A 69 29.88 37.86 1.25
CA ALA A 69 30.27 36.67 2.01
C ALA A 69 29.17 35.58 1.99
N ASN A 70 27.96 35.91 1.57
CA ASN A 70 26.83 34.98 1.60
C ASN A 70 26.80 34.08 0.35
N ALA A 71 26.55 32.79 0.54
CA ALA A 71 26.48 31.81 -0.55
C ALA A 71 25.41 32.14 -1.61
N SER A 72 24.35 32.87 -1.25
CA SER A 72 23.29 33.36 -2.16
C SER A 72 23.61 34.70 -2.84
N TYR A 73 24.84 35.21 -2.74
CA TYR A 73 25.28 36.43 -3.42
C TYR A 73 25.43 36.25 -4.94
N LEU A 74 25.94 35.08 -5.35
CA LEU A 74 26.07 34.68 -6.75
C LEU A 74 25.04 33.59 -7.08
N PRO A 75 24.48 33.58 -8.30
CA PRO A 75 23.66 32.47 -8.72
C PRO A 75 24.53 31.22 -8.91
N SER A 76 24.04 30.09 -8.43
CA SER A 76 24.79 28.82 -8.38
C SER A 76 23.96 27.61 -8.81
N LEU A 77 22.64 27.74 -8.88
CA LEU A 77 21.74 26.62 -9.20
C LEU A 77 21.29 26.72 -10.66
N PHE A 78 21.99 26.04 -11.56
CA PHE A 78 21.66 25.98 -12.99
C PHE A 78 21.62 24.53 -13.46
N ASP A 79 20.61 24.19 -14.28
CA ASP A 79 20.50 22.88 -14.91
C ASP A 79 21.08 22.95 -16.33
N HIS A 80 22.37 22.66 -16.44
CA HIS A 80 23.10 22.68 -17.71
C HIS A 80 22.98 21.36 -18.50
N SER A 81 22.10 20.44 -18.10
CA SER A 81 21.97 19.15 -18.77
C SER A 81 21.31 19.29 -20.15
N HIS A 82 22.08 19.00 -21.19
CA HIS A 82 21.57 18.59 -22.50
C HIS A 82 21.61 17.07 -22.54
N ASP A 83 20.85 16.37 -21.69
CA ASP A 83 20.42 15.00 -21.98
C ASP A 83 19.33 14.53 -21.01
N LYS A 84 18.16 14.22 -21.57
CA LYS A 84 17.10 13.48 -20.88
C LYS A 84 17.35 11.99 -21.06
N SER A 85 18.32 11.46 -20.32
CA SER A 85 18.36 10.04 -20.01
C SER A 85 18.53 9.89 -18.50
N SER A 86 17.67 9.05 -17.93
CA SER A 86 17.70 8.59 -16.55
C SER A 86 19.13 8.29 -16.07
N ASN A 87 19.80 9.27 -15.48
CA ASN A 87 20.99 9.03 -14.68
C ASN A 87 20.51 8.65 -13.27
N THR A 88 20.26 7.37 -13.07
CA THR A 88 20.81 6.71 -11.89
C THR A 88 22.25 7.18 -11.79
N LEU A 89 22.58 7.96 -10.76
CA LEU A 89 23.96 8.31 -10.45
C LEU A 89 24.72 6.98 -10.31
N LYS A 90 25.44 6.58 -11.36
CA LYS A 90 26.52 5.61 -11.21
C LYS A 90 27.51 6.29 -10.27
N GLU A 91 28.01 5.55 -9.29
CA GLU A 91 29.22 5.92 -8.57
C GLU A 91 30.23 6.39 -9.61
N HIS A 92 30.45 7.70 -9.68
CA HIS A 92 31.63 8.22 -10.33
C HIS A 92 32.77 7.87 -9.39
N ASP A 93 33.70 7.07 -9.88
CA ASP A 93 35.01 6.85 -9.26
C ASP A 93 35.64 8.22 -8.93
N TYR A 94 35.43 8.67 -7.69
CA TYR A 94 36.15 9.81 -7.12
C TYR A 94 37.59 9.40 -6.72
N VAL A 95 38.17 8.42 -7.40
CA VAL A 95 39.56 7.97 -7.18
C VAL A 95 40.30 7.90 -8.51
N SER A 96 40.48 9.06 -9.12
CA SER A 96 41.70 9.36 -9.89
C SER A 96 41.89 10.87 -10.01
N VAL A 97 41.85 11.57 -8.87
CA VAL A 97 42.37 12.94 -8.84
C VAL A 97 43.89 12.80 -8.99
N GLN A 98 44.42 13.20 -10.15
CA GLN A 98 45.84 13.55 -10.23
C GLN A 98 46.11 14.50 -9.07
N ALA A 99 46.98 14.11 -8.15
CA ALA A 99 47.22 14.80 -6.89
C ALA A 99 47.48 16.29 -7.15
N ASP A 100 46.45 17.11 -6.95
CA ASP A 100 46.51 18.53 -7.21
C ASP A 100 47.36 19.13 -6.08
N ALA A 101 48.49 19.76 -6.40
CA ALA A 101 49.46 20.23 -5.40
C ALA A 101 48.85 21.21 -4.38
N ASN A 102 47.73 21.85 -4.73
CA ASN A 102 46.93 22.67 -3.82
C ASN A 102 46.09 21.84 -2.82
N ALA A 103 45.57 20.67 -3.21
CA ALA A 103 44.82 19.79 -2.32
C ALA A 103 45.74 19.17 -1.26
N GLN A 104 46.98 18.86 -1.63
CA GLN A 104 48.00 18.37 -0.70
C GLN A 104 48.44 19.44 0.31
N LYS A 105 48.63 20.69 -0.12
CA LYS A 105 48.91 21.81 0.79
C LYS A 105 47.76 22.09 1.76
N ILE A 106 46.51 22.09 1.29
CA ILE A 106 45.34 22.32 2.14
C ILE A 106 45.17 21.21 3.19
N ALA A 107 45.52 19.97 2.82
CA ALA A 107 45.56 18.82 3.70
C ALA A 107 46.70 18.94 4.75
N GLU A 108 47.90 19.32 4.33
CA GLU A 108 49.04 19.57 5.23
C GLU A 108 48.80 20.73 6.21
N ASP A 109 48.13 21.79 5.76
CA ASP A 109 47.83 22.99 6.56
C ASP A 109 46.65 22.80 7.54
N ASN A 110 45.83 21.75 7.40
CA ASN A 110 44.66 21.50 8.25
C ASN A 110 44.57 20.03 8.72
N PRO A 111 45.51 19.58 9.56
CA PRO A 111 45.54 18.19 10.05
C PRO A 111 44.30 17.81 10.86
N GLU A 112 43.71 18.76 11.60
CA GLU A 112 42.44 18.56 12.32
C GLU A 112 41.28 18.24 11.37
N LEU A 113 41.27 18.84 10.17
CA LEU A 113 40.19 18.64 9.20
C LEU A 113 40.27 17.25 8.57
N ILE A 114 41.49 16.74 8.32
CA ILE A 114 41.70 15.36 7.86
C ILE A 114 41.22 14.36 8.91
N GLU A 115 41.54 14.60 10.18
CA GLU A 115 41.14 13.71 11.26
C GLU A 115 39.61 13.69 11.43
N ILE A 116 38.95 14.86 11.37
CA ILE A 116 37.48 14.95 11.37
C ILE A 116 36.88 14.21 10.17
N MET A 117 37.47 14.34 8.98
CA MET A 117 36.99 13.62 7.79
C MET A 117 37.11 12.10 7.96
N ARG A 118 38.21 11.62 8.54
CA ARG A 118 38.44 10.21 8.85
C ARG A 118 37.41 9.69 9.86
N GLU A 119 37.20 10.41 10.96
CA GLU A 119 36.20 10.07 11.97
C GLU A 119 34.77 10.05 11.40
N LEU A 120 34.44 11.01 10.55
CA LEU A 120 33.13 11.05 9.87
C LEU A 120 32.96 9.87 8.92
N GLN A 121 33.99 9.48 8.16
CA GLN A 121 33.96 8.31 7.28
C GLN A 121 33.77 7.00 8.07
N GLU A 122 34.47 6.84 9.19
CA GLU A 122 34.27 5.70 10.11
C GLU A 122 32.86 5.67 10.69
N LYS A 123 32.32 6.84 11.05
CA LYS A 123 30.96 6.93 11.58
C LYS A 123 29.90 6.62 10.52
N VAL A 124 30.09 7.06 9.27
CA VAL A 124 29.21 6.73 8.14
C VAL A 124 29.20 5.22 7.90
N THR A 125 30.37 4.59 7.77
CA THR A 125 30.46 3.13 7.56
C THR A 125 29.86 2.34 8.72
N SER A 126 30.05 2.79 9.96
CA SER A 126 29.41 2.19 11.14
C SER A 126 27.88 2.30 11.09
N LEU A 127 27.36 3.50 10.80
CA LEU A 127 25.91 3.75 10.69
C LEU A 127 25.26 2.99 9.53
N GLU A 128 25.97 2.83 8.41
CA GLU A 128 25.51 2.02 7.29
C GLU A 128 25.39 0.54 7.67
N LYS A 129 26.39 0.01 8.38
CA LYS A 129 26.37 -1.37 8.88
C LYS A 129 25.23 -1.60 9.87
N ASP A 130 24.97 -0.66 10.77
CA ASP A 130 23.86 -0.78 11.72
C ASP A 130 22.50 -0.59 11.03
N ASN A 131 22.39 0.30 10.05
CA ASN A 131 21.19 0.40 9.21
C ASN A 131 20.90 -0.90 8.45
N LEU A 132 21.94 -1.57 7.94
CA LEU A 132 21.77 -2.85 7.25
C LEU A 132 21.20 -3.91 8.19
N LYS A 133 21.76 -4.05 9.40
CA LYS A 133 21.24 -4.97 10.44
C LYS A 133 19.80 -4.66 10.87
N LEU A 134 19.44 -3.38 10.90
CA LEU A 134 18.06 -2.96 11.21
C LEU A 134 17.11 -3.31 10.06
N ARG A 135 17.55 -3.11 8.81
CA ARG A 135 16.78 -3.46 7.60
C ARG A 135 16.55 -4.96 7.44
N GLU A 136 17.50 -5.80 7.85
CA GLU A 136 17.34 -7.28 7.84
C GLU A 136 16.15 -7.79 8.66
N ARG A 137 15.60 -6.97 9.57
CA ARG A 137 14.45 -7.35 10.41
C ARG A 137 13.10 -6.99 9.79
N MET A 138 13.10 -6.19 8.74
CA MET A 138 11.89 -5.71 8.08
C MET A 138 11.52 -6.67 6.95
N ILE A 139 10.22 -6.91 6.78
CA ILE A 139 9.73 -7.58 5.58
C ILE A 139 9.32 -6.53 4.55
N THR A 140 9.84 -6.68 3.35
CA THR A 140 9.63 -5.76 2.24
C THR A 140 8.97 -6.45 1.05
N LEU A 141 8.54 -5.67 0.05
CA LEU A 141 8.06 -6.20 -1.21
C LEU A 141 9.14 -6.98 -1.97
N ASP A 142 10.39 -6.53 -1.88
CA ASP A 142 11.53 -7.17 -2.55
C ASP A 142 11.79 -8.57 -1.98
N ASP A 143 11.62 -8.77 -0.66
CA ASP A 143 11.78 -10.07 -0.02
C ASP A 143 10.80 -11.11 -0.54
N ILE A 144 9.51 -10.74 -0.63
CA ILE A 144 8.48 -11.64 -1.16
C ILE A 144 8.56 -11.81 -2.68
N GLN A 145 9.12 -10.83 -3.39
CA GLN A 145 9.35 -10.91 -4.83
C GLN A 145 10.49 -11.90 -5.15
N ARG A 146 11.57 -11.89 -4.36
CA ARG A 146 12.73 -12.77 -4.56
C ARG A 146 12.53 -14.18 -4.03
N SER A 147 11.58 -14.39 -3.11
CA SER A 147 11.35 -15.69 -2.48
C SER A 147 9.88 -16.06 -2.45
N GLU A 148 9.50 -17.05 -3.27
CA GLU A 148 8.15 -17.63 -3.27
C GLU A 148 7.80 -18.24 -1.91
N LYS A 149 8.79 -18.78 -1.18
CA LYS A 149 8.59 -19.31 0.17
C LYS A 149 8.16 -18.22 1.15
N LEU A 150 8.83 -17.06 1.10
CA LEU A 150 8.45 -15.91 1.93
C LEU A 150 7.10 -15.34 1.47
N CYS A 151 6.86 -15.25 0.16
CA CYS A 151 5.58 -14.81 -0.38
C CYS A 151 4.43 -15.68 0.15
N SER A 152 4.54 -17.00 0.03
CA SER A 152 3.51 -17.94 0.51
C SER A 152 3.32 -17.91 2.02
N PHE A 153 4.42 -17.87 2.78
CA PHE A 153 4.34 -17.81 4.23
C PHE A 153 3.65 -16.53 4.71
N TYR A 154 4.06 -15.37 4.19
CA TYR A 154 3.57 -14.09 4.68
C TYR A 154 2.26 -13.63 4.03
N THR A 155 1.99 -13.94 2.77
CA THR A 155 0.81 -13.41 2.08
C THR A 155 -0.28 -14.46 1.84
N GLY A 156 0.08 -15.75 1.89
CA GLY A 156 -0.80 -16.85 1.53
C GLY A 156 -0.87 -17.12 0.03
N PHE A 157 -0.29 -16.27 -0.82
CA PHE A 157 -0.25 -16.49 -2.27
C PHE A 157 0.91 -17.42 -2.67
N PRO A 158 0.73 -18.26 -3.70
CA PRO A 158 1.77 -19.21 -4.10
C PRO A 158 3.06 -18.52 -4.60
N ASN A 159 2.92 -17.32 -5.17
CA ASN A 159 4.04 -16.53 -5.68
C ASN A 159 3.67 -15.05 -5.79
N TYR A 160 4.70 -14.20 -6.01
CA TYR A 160 4.53 -12.76 -6.13
C TYR A 160 3.67 -12.35 -7.33
N GLY A 161 3.68 -13.12 -8.42
CA GLY A 161 2.81 -12.87 -9.57
C GLY A 161 1.32 -12.94 -9.22
N THR A 162 0.92 -13.92 -8.39
CA THR A 162 -0.47 -14.07 -7.93
C THR A 162 -0.84 -12.97 -6.94
N PHE A 163 0.06 -12.62 -6.03
CA PHE A 163 -0.08 -11.46 -5.14
C PHE A 163 -0.30 -10.17 -5.95
N LYS A 164 0.50 -9.96 -7.00
CA LYS A 164 0.40 -8.80 -7.90
C LYS A 164 -0.89 -8.79 -8.69
N ALA A 165 -1.36 -9.94 -9.18
CA ALA A 165 -2.61 -10.04 -9.93
C ALA A 165 -3.79 -9.52 -9.10
N LEU A 166 -3.91 -9.98 -7.84
CA LEU A 166 -4.97 -9.49 -6.95
C LEU A 166 -4.76 -8.02 -6.58
N PHE A 167 -3.53 -7.59 -6.31
CA PHE A 167 -3.25 -6.19 -6.05
C PHE A 167 -3.65 -5.30 -7.23
N HIS A 168 -3.35 -5.72 -8.46
CA HIS A 168 -3.72 -4.99 -9.67
C HIS A 168 -5.23 -4.90 -9.86
N TYR A 169 -5.96 -5.98 -9.56
CA TYR A 169 -7.42 -5.97 -9.54
C TYR A 169 -7.96 -4.91 -8.56
N LEU A 170 -7.36 -4.80 -7.37
CA LEU A 170 -7.76 -3.86 -6.32
C LEU A 170 -7.18 -2.44 -6.47
N LYS A 171 -6.24 -2.21 -7.40
CA LYS A 171 -5.40 -1.02 -7.43
C LYS A 171 -6.21 0.26 -7.62
N ASP A 172 -7.18 0.24 -8.54
CA ASP A 172 -7.95 1.42 -8.90
C ASP A 172 -8.92 1.82 -7.79
N ALA A 173 -9.61 0.84 -7.19
CA ALA A 173 -10.37 1.04 -5.97
C ALA A 173 -9.46 1.55 -4.83
N GLY A 174 -8.28 0.95 -4.67
CA GLY A 174 -7.27 1.33 -3.68
C GLY A 174 -6.79 2.77 -3.81
N ALA A 175 -6.71 3.29 -5.04
CA ALA A 175 -6.32 4.67 -5.31
C ALA A 175 -7.36 5.69 -4.81
N THR A 176 -8.64 5.30 -4.77
CA THR A 176 -9.74 6.14 -4.25
C THR A 176 -10.01 5.93 -2.76
N LYS A 177 -9.41 4.89 -2.15
CA LYS A 177 -9.57 4.55 -0.74
C LYS A 177 -9.17 5.70 0.17
N ARG A 178 -10.09 6.08 1.07
CA ARG A 178 -9.78 6.94 2.21
C ARG A 178 -9.45 6.10 3.44
N ASN A 179 -8.42 6.52 4.18
CA ASN A 179 -8.04 5.84 5.41
C ASN A 179 -9.09 6.07 6.50
N TRP A 180 -9.47 4.99 7.18
CA TRP A 180 -10.38 4.95 8.31
C TRP A 180 -9.97 5.96 9.39
N ARG A 181 -10.95 6.73 9.90
CA ARG A 181 -10.77 7.71 10.99
C ARG A 181 -11.74 7.49 12.15
N GLY A 182 -12.22 6.26 12.35
CA GLY A 182 -13.18 5.93 13.40
C GLY A 182 -14.64 6.01 12.96
N GLY A 183 -15.57 6.06 13.92
CA GLY A 183 -17.01 5.97 13.69
C GLY A 183 -17.60 7.04 12.76
N GLU A 184 -16.96 8.21 12.66
CA GLU A 184 -17.34 9.26 11.70
C GLU A 184 -17.21 8.79 10.24
N THR A 185 -16.29 7.87 9.96
CA THR A 185 -16.10 7.25 8.64
C THR A 185 -17.13 6.15 8.36
N ALA A 186 -17.88 5.68 9.36
CA ALA A 186 -18.93 4.67 9.20
C ALA A 186 -20.22 5.22 8.58
N ASN A 187 -20.40 6.55 8.59
CA ASN A 187 -21.55 7.19 7.96
C ASN A 187 -21.37 7.23 6.44
N LYS A 188 -22.33 6.62 5.71
CA LYS A 188 -22.36 6.55 4.24
C LYS A 188 -22.27 7.91 3.53
N SER A 189 -22.53 9.02 4.24
CA SER A 189 -22.42 10.39 3.73
C SER A 189 -20.98 10.88 3.51
N HIS A 190 -19.97 10.23 4.11
CA HIS A 190 -18.56 10.57 3.91
C HIS A 190 -17.95 10.01 2.61
N PHE A 191 -18.68 9.12 1.92
CA PHE A 191 -18.39 8.70 0.54
C PHE A 191 -18.81 9.75 -0.50
N SER A 192 -19.24 10.94 -0.07
CA SER A 192 -19.58 12.02 -0.99
C SER A 192 -18.35 12.51 -1.77
N ASP A 193 -18.60 12.77 -3.06
CA ASP A 193 -17.74 13.39 -4.09
C ASP A 193 -17.07 14.72 -3.70
N ARG A 194 -17.28 15.19 -2.47
CA ARG A 194 -16.89 16.52 -2.00
C ARG A 194 -15.38 16.70 -1.81
N PHE A 195 -14.58 15.63 -1.88
CA PHE A 195 -13.12 15.71 -1.93
C PHE A 195 -12.56 14.82 -3.04
N GLN A 196 -12.49 15.37 -4.25
CA GLN A 196 -11.83 14.74 -5.42
C GLN A 196 -10.31 14.57 -5.24
N ARG A 197 -9.72 15.15 -4.19
CA ARG A 197 -8.30 14.99 -3.84
C ARG A 197 -8.16 14.67 -2.35
N LYS A 198 -7.29 13.71 -2.03
CA LYS A 198 -6.96 13.29 -0.67
C LYS A 198 -6.43 14.50 0.13
N PRO A 199 -7.10 14.93 1.21
CA PRO A 199 -6.57 15.99 2.06
C PRO A 199 -5.40 15.45 2.90
N GLY A 200 -4.28 16.17 2.88
CA GLY A 200 -3.10 15.88 3.71
C GLY A 200 -1.88 15.42 2.90
N PRO A 201 -0.74 15.21 3.58
CA PRO A 201 0.46 14.68 2.96
C PRO A 201 0.18 13.32 2.32
N ASP A 202 0.88 13.03 1.21
CA ASP A 202 0.86 11.70 0.64
C ASP A 202 1.35 10.68 1.69
N SER A 203 0.78 9.48 1.63
CA SER A 203 1.20 8.41 2.53
C SER A 203 2.66 8.10 2.24
N ALA A 204 3.48 7.92 3.28
CA ALA A 204 4.86 7.49 3.10
C ALA A 204 4.95 6.08 2.49
N GLN A 205 3.90 5.27 2.66
CA GLN A 205 3.76 3.92 2.12
C GLN A 205 3.02 3.95 0.78
N THR A 206 3.52 3.18 -0.17
CA THR A 206 2.82 2.87 -1.41
C THR A 206 1.58 2.00 -1.14
N LEU A 207 0.61 2.00 -2.05
CA LEU A 207 -0.57 1.13 -1.94
C LEU A 207 -0.20 -0.36 -1.90
N GLU A 208 0.88 -0.74 -2.57
CA GLU A 208 1.35 -2.12 -2.61
C GLU A 208 1.96 -2.56 -1.29
N GLU A 209 2.71 -1.67 -0.62
CA GLU A 209 3.20 -1.90 0.74
C GLU A 209 2.04 -1.96 1.74
N GLU A 210 1.04 -1.06 1.61
CA GLU A 210 -0.17 -1.15 2.43
C GLU A 210 -0.88 -2.50 2.25
N PHE A 211 -0.98 -2.98 1.01
CA PHE A 211 -1.57 -4.29 0.71
C PHE A 211 -0.75 -5.45 1.30
N LEU A 212 0.60 -5.40 1.21
CA LEU A 212 1.48 -6.37 1.85
C LEU A 212 1.24 -6.44 3.36
N ILE A 213 1.16 -5.29 4.05
CA ILE A 213 0.90 -5.23 5.50
C ILE A 213 -0.40 -5.96 5.85
N VAL A 214 -1.44 -5.75 5.06
CA VAL A 214 -2.77 -6.34 5.27
C VAL A 214 -2.74 -7.85 5.07
N MET A 215 -2.15 -8.30 3.96
CA MET A 215 -2.02 -9.74 3.67
C MET A 215 -1.15 -10.45 4.71
N ASN A 216 -0.07 -9.82 5.16
CA ASN A 216 0.80 -10.31 6.23
C ASN A 216 0.00 -10.61 7.50
N ARG A 217 -0.80 -9.64 7.91
CA ARG A 217 -1.64 -9.78 9.10
C ARG A 217 -2.75 -10.82 8.93
N LEU A 218 -3.41 -10.88 7.77
CA LEU A 218 -4.45 -11.88 7.50
C LEU A 218 -3.90 -13.31 7.52
N LYS A 219 -2.71 -13.51 6.96
CA LYS A 219 -2.13 -14.84 6.82
C LYS A 219 -1.45 -15.34 8.09
N VAL A 220 -0.59 -14.51 8.69
CA VAL A 220 0.25 -14.90 9.83
C VAL A 220 -0.43 -14.61 11.17
N GLY A 221 -1.48 -13.76 11.17
CA GLY A 221 -2.23 -13.44 12.39
C GLY A 221 -1.47 -12.54 13.37
N LEU A 222 -0.58 -11.68 12.87
CA LEU A 222 0.25 -10.81 13.71
C LEU A 222 -0.58 -9.77 14.49
N PHE A 223 -0.15 -9.51 15.73
CA PHE A 223 -0.69 -8.41 16.53
C PHE A 223 -0.33 -7.05 15.92
N GLN A 224 -1.13 -6.03 16.22
CA GLN A 224 -0.91 -4.65 15.72
C GLN A 224 0.46 -4.11 16.11
N LYS A 225 0.86 -4.33 17.36
CA LYS A 225 2.17 -3.94 17.89
C LYS A 225 3.35 -4.62 17.19
N ASP A 226 3.21 -5.89 16.83
CA ASP A 226 4.24 -6.63 16.11
C ASP A 226 4.33 -6.16 14.64
N SER A 227 3.18 -5.99 13.99
CA SER A 227 3.11 -5.43 12.63
C SER A 227 3.73 -4.03 12.57
N ALA A 228 3.44 -3.18 13.57
CA ALA A 228 4.01 -1.84 13.70
C ALA A 228 5.55 -1.88 13.73
N LEU A 229 6.12 -2.79 14.52
CA LEU A 229 7.57 -2.96 14.60
C LEU A 229 8.19 -3.47 13.28
N ARG A 230 7.57 -4.45 12.62
CA ARG A 230 8.11 -5.07 11.39
C ARG A 230 8.11 -4.14 10.18
N PHE A 231 7.14 -3.25 10.11
CA PHE A 231 6.96 -2.32 8.99
C PHE A 231 7.46 -0.91 9.31
N ASP A 232 8.01 -0.68 10.50
CA ASP A 232 8.43 0.63 11.01
C ASP A 232 7.31 1.69 10.94
N LEU A 233 6.14 1.32 11.46
CA LEU A 233 4.94 2.16 11.48
C LEU A 233 4.38 2.28 12.89
N SER A 234 3.60 3.31 13.15
CA SER A 234 2.83 3.36 14.39
C SER A 234 1.67 2.35 14.37
N GLU A 235 1.30 1.82 15.55
CA GLU A 235 0.14 0.93 15.71
C GLU A 235 -1.15 1.58 15.16
N ALA A 236 -1.28 2.90 15.33
CA ALA A 236 -2.38 3.67 14.78
C ALA A 236 -2.38 3.68 13.25
N THR A 237 -1.23 3.70 12.58
CA THR A 237 -1.14 3.56 11.12
C THR A 237 -1.54 2.16 10.68
N ILE A 238 -1.01 1.12 11.32
CA ILE A 238 -1.37 -0.27 11.02
C ILE A 238 -2.88 -0.49 11.15
N SER A 239 -3.48 -0.04 12.25
CA SER A 239 -4.91 -0.16 12.50
C SER A 239 -5.76 0.50 11.41
N ARG A 240 -5.40 1.72 11.02
CA ARG A 240 -6.10 2.45 9.95
C ARG A 240 -5.92 1.78 8.59
N VAL A 241 -4.70 1.41 8.21
CA VAL A 241 -4.40 0.72 6.95
C VAL A 241 -5.20 -0.58 6.88
N PHE A 242 -5.09 -1.43 7.92
CA PHE A 242 -5.79 -2.70 7.99
C PHE A 242 -7.30 -2.55 7.85
N THR A 243 -7.93 -1.71 8.67
CA THR A 243 -9.38 -1.51 8.64
C THR A 243 -9.86 -0.98 7.29
N SER A 244 -9.11 -0.06 6.69
CA SER A 244 -9.49 0.54 5.40
C SER A 244 -9.42 -0.48 4.26
N TRP A 245 -8.35 -1.28 4.22
CA TRP A 245 -8.18 -2.31 3.19
C TRP A 245 -9.15 -3.47 3.38
N ILE A 246 -9.46 -3.89 4.60
CA ILE A 246 -10.47 -4.93 4.86
C ILE A 246 -11.83 -4.49 4.34
N ASN A 247 -12.25 -3.25 4.59
CA ASN A 247 -13.51 -2.73 4.08
C ASN A 247 -13.51 -2.60 2.55
N LEU A 248 -12.39 -2.17 1.96
CA LEU A 248 -12.25 -2.12 0.50
C LEU A 248 -12.35 -3.52 -0.11
N MET A 249 -11.57 -4.47 0.40
CA MET A 249 -11.58 -5.87 -0.09
C MET A 249 -12.95 -6.51 0.11
N TYR A 250 -13.66 -6.21 1.19
CA TYR A 250 -15.03 -6.69 1.39
C TYR A 250 -15.98 -6.22 0.27
N ILE A 251 -15.83 -5.00 -0.21
CA ILE A 251 -16.66 -4.46 -1.31
C ILE A 251 -16.20 -5.06 -2.64
N GLU A 252 -14.90 -4.96 -2.96
CA GLU A 252 -14.36 -5.28 -4.28
C GLU A 252 -14.23 -6.79 -4.57
N LEU A 253 -14.06 -7.62 -3.52
CA LEU A 253 -13.93 -9.08 -3.66
C LEU A 253 -15.25 -9.80 -3.47
N LYS A 254 -16.35 -9.09 -3.18
CA LYS A 254 -17.66 -9.72 -2.99
C LYS A 254 -18.09 -10.51 -4.22
N ASP A 255 -17.88 -9.92 -5.40
CA ASP A 255 -18.28 -10.48 -6.69
C ASP A 255 -17.52 -11.78 -7.03
N LEU A 256 -16.31 -11.96 -6.47
CA LEU A 256 -15.54 -13.20 -6.63
C LEU A 256 -16.11 -14.38 -5.82
N CYS A 257 -16.94 -14.07 -4.83
CA CYS A 257 -17.59 -15.05 -3.95
C CYS A 257 -19.06 -15.29 -4.34
N GLU A 258 -19.52 -14.82 -5.50
CA GLU A 258 -20.91 -15.04 -5.94
C GLU A 258 -21.08 -16.39 -6.62
N MET A 259 -22.25 -17.00 -6.41
CA MET A 259 -22.59 -18.27 -7.04
C MET A 259 -22.81 -18.07 -8.54
N PRO A 260 -22.08 -18.78 -9.41
CA PRO A 260 -22.17 -18.55 -10.85
C PRO A 260 -23.55 -18.93 -11.40
N ASP A 261 -24.01 -18.31 -12.48
CA ASP A 261 -25.33 -18.64 -13.05
C ASP A 261 -25.36 -20.02 -13.75
N CYS A 262 -24.26 -20.42 -14.36
CA CYS A 262 -24.14 -21.66 -15.13
C CYS A 262 -22.92 -22.45 -14.66
N GLU A 263 -23.09 -23.74 -14.36
CA GLU A 263 -21.96 -24.64 -14.14
C GLU A 263 -21.37 -25.04 -15.50
N SER A 264 -20.37 -24.29 -15.96
CA SER A 264 -19.62 -24.63 -17.18
C SER A 264 -18.45 -25.59 -16.93
N SER A 265 -18.25 -26.06 -15.69
CA SER A 265 -17.07 -26.85 -15.31
C SER A 265 -17.39 -28.31 -15.01
N GLU A 266 -16.53 -29.20 -15.49
CA GLU A 266 -16.53 -30.62 -15.14
C GLU A 266 -16.48 -30.79 -13.61
N LYS A 267 -17.55 -31.37 -13.05
CA LYS A 267 -17.59 -31.72 -11.63
C LYS A 267 -16.50 -32.74 -11.32
N ALA A 268 -15.89 -32.65 -10.15
CA ALA A 268 -14.99 -33.70 -9.70
C ALA A 268 -15.73 -35.06 -9.69
N LYS A 269 -15.04 -36.14 -10.10
CA LYS A 269 -15.65 -37.48 -10.30
C LYS A 269 -16.44 -37.97 -9.08
N GLN A 270 -16.04 -37.57 -7.86
CA GLN A 270 -16.70 -37.90 -6.61
C GLN A 270 -18.15 -37.38 -6.52
N PHE A 271 -18.48 -36.30 -7.25
CA PHE A 271 -19.83 -35.74 -7.32
C PHE A 271 -20.66 -36.25 -8.51
N GLY A 272 -20.14 -37.21 -9.30
CA GLY A 272 -20.86 -37.75 -10.46
C GLY A 272 -22.20 -38.40 -10.13
N ARG A 273 -22.39 -38.87 -8.88
CA ARG A 273 -23.66 -39.43 -8.38
C ARG A 273 -24.66 -38.36 -7.93
N PHE A 274 -24.23 -37.11 -7.88
CA PHE A 274 -24.98 -35.97 -7.34
C PHE A 274 -25.04 -34.83 -8.37
N PRO A 275 -25.59 -35.10 -9.57
CA PRO A 275 -25.50 -34.17 -10.70
C PRO A 275 -26.22 -32.85 -10.44
N MET A 276 -27.22 -32.85 -9.57
CA MET A 276 -28.00 -31.66 -9.22
C MET A 276 -27.43 -30.88 -8.03
N VAL A 277 -26.42 -31.40 -7.33
CA VAL A 277 -25.80 -30.66 -6.22
C VAL A 277 -25.08 -29.45 -6.76
N ARG A 278 -25.37 -28.31 -6.14
CA ARG A 278 -24.85 -26.99 -6.52
C ARG A 278 -23.84 -26.45 -5.53
N VAL A 279 -24.17 -26.56 -4.25
CA VAL A 279 -23.39 -25.96 -3.17
C VAL A 279 -23.38 -26.87 -1.95
N ILE A 280 -22.24 -26.91 -1.29
CA ILE A 280 -22.02 -27.56 0.00
C ILE A 280 -21.98 -26.46 1.04
N LEU A 281 -22.88 -26.53 2.02
CA LEU A 281 -23.03 -25.54 3.07
C LEU A 281 -22.49 -26.07 4.39
N ASP A 282 -21.72 -25.21 5.06
CA ASP A 282 -21.23 -25.47 6.41
C ASP A 282 -21.20 -24.19 7.25
N CYS A 283 -21.42 -24.33 8.55
CA CYS A 283 -21.29 -23.23 9.50
C CYS A 283 -19.85 -23.16 10.03
N THR A 284 -19.09 -22.16 9.57
CA THR A 284 -17.71 -21.94 10.03
C THR A 284 -17.68 -20.98 11.23
N GLU A 285 -16.94 -21.34 12.28
CA GLU A 285 -16.70 -20.49 13.46
C GLU A 285 -15.26 -19.94 13.46
N ILE A 286 -15.12 -18.62 13.61
CA ILE A 286 -13.83 -17.92 13.71
C ILE A 286 -13.69 -17.34 15.12
N CYS A 287 -12.60 -17.66 15.81
CA CYS A 287 -12.27 -17.09 17.11
C CYS A 287 -11.93 -15.60 17.01
N THR A 288 -12.31 -14.85 18.04
CA THR A 288 -11.98 -13.43 18.18
C THR A 288 -11.47 -13.13 19.58
N GLU A 289 -10.75 -12.01 19.70
CA GLU A 289 -10.40 -11.44 20.99
C GLU A 289 -11.67 -11.13 21.80
N LYS A 290 -11.54 -11.27 23.13
CA LYS A 290 -12.64 -11.05 24.08
C LYS A 290 -13.06 -9.57 24.07
N PRO A 291 -14.33 -9.26 23.76
CA PRO A 291 -14.82 -7.88 23.87
C PRO A 291 -14.81 -7.42 25.33
N SER A 292 -14.47 -6.15 25.56
CA SER A 292 -14.55 -5.54 26.89
C SER A 292 -16.00 -5.44 27.40
N PRO A 293 -17.01 -5.07 26.58
CA PRO A 293 -18.40 -5.02 27.05
C PRO A 293 -18.97 -6.42 27.30
N LEU A 294 -19.51 -6.65 28.51
CA LEU A 294 -20.07 -7.95 28.92
C LEU A 294 -21.22 -8.41 28.03
N GLN A 295 -22.08 -7.50 27.58
CA GLN A 295 -23.20 -7.81 26.70
C GLN A 295 -22.72 -8.31 25.32
N ALA A 296 -21.71 -7.64 24.75
CA ALA A 296 -21.10 -8.07 23.49
C ALA A 296 -20.42 -9.44 23.66
N ASN A 297 -19.71 -9.63 24.77
CA ASN A 297 -19.08 -10.91 25.10
C ASN A 297 -20.11 -12.05 25.16
N LYS A 298 -21.19 -11.88 25.94
CA LYS A 298 -22.27 -12.87 26.06
C LYS A 298 -22.94 -13.18 24.72
N ALA A 299 -23.04 -12.20 23.82
CA ALA A 299 -23.64 -12.39 22.50
C ALA A 299 -22.77 -13.25 21.57
N ILE A 300 -21.45 -13.11 21.66
CA ILE A 300 -20.52 -13.80 20.74
C ILE A 300 -19.83 -15.02 21.36
N TYR A 301 -20.06 -15.33 22.63
CA TYR A 301 -19.49 -16.51 23.28
C TYR A 301 -20.12 -17.80 22.73
N SER A 302 -19.31 -18.68 22.15
CA SER A 302 -19.69 -20.02 21.73
C SER A 302 -19.41 -21.00 22.87
N HIS A 303 -20.48 -21.57 23.42
CA HIS A 303 -20.36 -22.64 24.42
C HIS A 303 -19.69 -23.89 23.84
N TYR A 304 -19.84 -24.15 22.54
CA TYR A 304 -19.25 -25.30 21.87
C TYR A 304 -17.73 -25.18 21.77
N LYS A 305 -17.22 -23.97 21.45
CA LYS A 305 -15.78 -23.71 21.35
C LYS A 305 -15.15 -23.22 22.66
N SER A 306 -15.95 -22.95 23.68
CA SER A 306 -15.51 -22.31 24.93
C SER A 306 -14.77 -20.97 24.74
N HIS A 307 -15.04 -20.27 23.63
CA HIS A 307 -14.36 -19.03 23.23
C HIS A 307 -15.35 -18.03 22.61
N ASN A 308 -14.94 -16.75 22.54
CA ASN A 308 -15.65 -15.74 21.77
C ASN A 308 -15.42 -15.98 20.27
N THR A 309 -16.50 -16.14 19.52
CA THR A 309 -16.46 -16.48 18.10
C THR A 309 -17.49 -15.71 17.28
N PHE A 310 -17.21 -15.54 16.00
CA PHE A 310 -18.22 -15.23 14.99
C PHE A 310 -18.47 -16.45 14.12
N LYS A 311 -19.73 -16.68 13.76
CA LYS A 311 -20.18 -17.75 12.89
C LYS A 311 -20.64 -17.20 11.55
N TYR A 312 -20.40 -17.99 10.51
CA TYR A 312 -20.80 -17.70 9.13
C TYR A 312 -21.34 -18.98 8.51
N LEU A 313 -22.45 -18.89 7.79
CA LEU A 313 -22.82 -19.95 6.85
C LEU A 313 -22.02 -19.73 5.57
N VAL A 314 -21.18 -20.71 5.23
CA VAL A 314 -20.30 -20.67 4.06
C VAL A 314 -20.79 -21.71 3.07
N GLY A 315 -20.93 -21.30 1.81
CA GLY A 315 -21.21 -22.18 0.69
C GLY A 315 -20.00 -22.36 -0.19
N ILE A 316 -19.64 -23.63 -0.45
CA ILE A 316 -18.55 -24.02 -1.31
C ILE A 316 -19.12 -24.75 -2.53
N SER A 317 -18.70 -24.35 -3.72
CA SER A 317 -19.10 -25.00 -4.97
C SER A 317 -18.42 -26.36 -5.13
N LEU A 318 -18.83 -27.12 -6.14
CA LEU A 318 -18.20 -28.40 -6.48
C LEU A 318 -16.79 -28.27 -7.10
N HIS A 319 -16.37 -27.04 -7.42
CA HIS A 319 -15.02 -26.69 -7.81
C HIS A 319 -14.43 -25.75 -6.75
N PRO A 320 -13.85 -26.31 -5.66
CA PRO A 320 -13.79 -25.83 -4.27
C PRO A 320 -13.58 -24.31 -4.07
N ALA A 321 -14.57 -23.53 -4.48
CA ALA A 321 -14.59 -22.08 -4.44
C ALA A 321 -15.68 -21.65 -3.48
N VAL A 322 -15.38 -20.63 -2.68
CA VAL A 322 -16.40 -20.01 -1.83
C VAL A 322 -17.34 -19.24 -2.74
N VAL A 323 -18.61 -19.61 -2.73
CA VAL A 323 -19.68 -19.05 -3.59
C VAL A 323 -20.83 -18.44 -2.80
N TYR A 324 -20.73 -18.49 -1.47
CA TYR A 324 -21.67 -17.85 -0.58
C TYR A 324 -21.05 -17.65 0.80
N VAL A 325 -21.28 -16.48 1.41
CA VAL A 325 -20.95 -16.20 2.81
C VAL A 325 -22.08 -15.37 3.40
N SER A 326 -22.76 -15.88 4.42
CA SER A 326 -23.81 -15.12 5.11
C SER A 326 -23.24 -13.91 5.86
N ARG A 327 -24.13 -13.01 6.30
CA ARG A 327 -23.79 -12.06 7.37
C ARG A 327 -23.20 -12.78 8.60
N ALA A 328 -22.35 -12.07 9.33
CA ALA A 328 -21.76 -12.57 10.57
C ALA A 328 -22.83 -12.74 11.68
N TRP A 329 -22.70 -13.80 12.46
CA TRP A 329 -23.50 -14.05 13.66
C TRP A 329 -22.59 -14.27 14.87
N GLY A 330 -23.02 -13.91 16.07
CA GLY A 330 -22.26 -14.22 17.28
C GLY A 330 -22.21 -15.73 17.54
N GLY A 331 -21.16 -16.22 18.19
CA GLY A 331 -20.94 -17.63 18.54
C GLY A 331 -22.09 -18.34 19.25
N ARG A 332 -23.01 -17.59 19.86
CA ARG A 332 -24.22 -18.11 20.50
C ARG A 332 -25.32 -18.52 19.52
N ALA A 333 -25.31 -17.98 18.30
CA ALA A 333 -26.30 -18.30 17.27
C ALA A 333 -26.18 -19.78 16.88
N SER A 334 -27.32 -20.46 16.77
CA SER A 334 -27.37 -21.84 16.29
C SER A 334 -27.30 -21.89 14.77
N ASP A 335 -26.75 -22.97 14.24
CA ASP A 335 -26.59 -23.15 12.80
C ASP A 335 -27.96 -23.17 12.09
N LYS A 336 -28.99 -23.71 12.77
CA LYS A 336 -30.40 -23.60 12.39
C LYS A 336 -30.84 -22.14 12.22
N HIS A 337 -30.54 -21.29 13.21
CA HIS A 337 -30.92 -19.88 13.19
C HIS A 337 -30.25 -19.14 12.03
N ILE A 338 -28.94 -19.36 11.83
CA ILE A 338 -28.17 -18.73 10.75
C ILE A 338 -28.73 -19.12 9.38
N THR A 339 -29.00 -20.41 9.18
CA THR A 339 -29.54 -20.94 7.92
C THR A 339 -30.93 -20.36 7.62
N SER A 340 -31.80 -20.28 8.64
CA SER A 340 -33.15 -19.72 8.48
C SER A 340 -33.18 -18.22 8.19
N HIS A 341 -32.07 -17.50 8.40
CA HIS A 341 -31.95 -16.06 8.13
C HIS A 341 -31.07 -15.76 6.91
N SER A 342 -30.79 -16.78 6.08
CA SER A 342 -30.00 -16.69 4.85
C SER A 342 -30.91 -16.78 3.62
N GLN A 343 -31.85 -15.83 3.49
CA GLN A 343 -32.84 -15.82 2.40
C GLN A 343 -32.18 -15.55 1.03
N ASP A 344 -31.14 -14.73 1.02
CA ASP A 344 -30.30 -14.41 -0.13
C ASP A 344 -29.68 -15.66 -0.78
N LEU A 345 -29.35 -16.69 0.00
CA LEU A 345 -28.93 -17.98 -0.52
C LEU A 345 -30.06 -18.71 -1.25
N ILE A 346 -31.27 -18.71 -0.69
CA ILE A 346 -32.44 -19.38 -1.27
C ILE A 346 -32.80 -18.71 -2.59
N ASP A 347 -32.77 -17.38 -2.62
CA ASP A 347 -33.09 -16.58 -3.80
C ASP A 347 -32.07 -16.80 -4.94
N ALA A 348 -30.85 -17.22 -4.61
CA ALA A 348 -29.80 -17.55 -5.58
C ALA A 348 -29.91 -18.97 -6.16
N LEU A 349 -30.67 -19.88 -5.54
CA LEU A 349 -30.82 -21.27 -5.99
C LEU A 349 -31.95 -21.41 -7.02
N LYS A 350 -31.72 -22.23 -8.04
CA LYS A 350 -32.72 -22.50 -9.08
C LYS A 350 -33.61 -23.70 -8.71
N PRO A 351 -34.87 -23.74 -9.18
CA PRO A 351 -35.73 -24.91 -8.98
C PRO A 351 -35.06 -26.21 -9.46
N GLY A 352 -35.10 -27.25 -8.63
CA GLY A 352 -34.46 -28.54 -8.90
C GLY A 352 -32.97 -28.65 -8.56
N GLU A 353 -32.28 -27.55 -8.25
CA GLU A 353 -30.91 -27.60 -7.71
C GLU A 353 -30.90 -28.18 -6.29
N GLN A 354 -29.84 -28.90 -5.94
CA GLN A 354 -29.69 -29.55 -4.64
C GLN A 354 -28.58 -28.91 -3.82
N VAL A 355 -28.75 -28.92 -2.52
CA VAL A 355 -27.80 -28.41 -1.55
C VAL A 355 -27.34 -29.54 -0.65
N THR A 356 -26.03 -29.64 -0.42
CA THR A 356 -25.46 -30.55 0.57
C THR A 356 -25.15 -29.79 1.84
N VAL A 357 -25.39 -30.39 2.99
CA VAL A 357 -25.13 -29.81 4.31
C VAL A 357 -24.56 -30.85 5.27
N ASP A 358 -23.90 -30.40 6.33
CA ASP A 358 -23.68 -31.25 7.50
C ASP A 358 -25.01 -31.62 8.19
N ARG A 359 -25.05 -32.78 8.85
CA ARG A 359 -26.24 -33.35 9.52
C ARG A 359 -26.83 -32.41 10.58
N GLY A 360 -26.04 -31.50 11.14
CA GLY A 360 -26.48 -30.51 12.11
C GLY A 360 -27.39 -29.40 11.56
N LEU A 361 -27.52 -29.29 10.23
CA LEU A 361 -28.30 -28.24 9.56
C LEU A 361 -29.71 -28.73 9.20
N PRO A 362 -30.77 -28.20 9.81
CA PRO A 362 -32.13 -28.70 9.61
C PRO A 362 -32.79 -28.07 8.38
N LEU A 363 -32.49 -28.58 7.18
CA LEU A 363 -32.98 -28.00 5.92
C LEU A 363 -34.47 -28.24 5.62
N LYS A 364 -35.05 -29.36 6.08
CA LYS A 364 -36.45 -29.75 5.79
C LYS A 364 -37.51 -28.73 6.26
N ALA A 365 -37.15 -27.85 7.19
CA ALA A 365 -38.07 -26.86 7.75
C ALA A 365 -38.02 -25.50 7.04
N PHE A 366 -37.07 -25.26 6.13
CA PHE A 366 -36.77 -23.91 5.62
C PHE A 366 -36.73 -23.79 4.09
N PHE A 367 -36.55 -24.89 3.37
CA PHE A 367 -36.49 -24.87 1.91
C PHE A 367 -37.77 -25.47 1.34
N PHE A 368 -38.36 -24.80 0.34
CA PHE A 368 -39.57 -25.27 -0.32
C PHE A 368 -39.38 -26.68 -0.92
N PRO A 369 -40.43 -27.52 -0.96
CA PRO A 369 -40.35 -28.89 -1.48
C PRO A 369 -39.77 -28.99 -2.90
N GLU A 370 -39.97 -27.96 -3.72
CA GLU A 370 -39.54 -27.90 -5.13
C GLU A 370 -38.02 -27.70 -5.31
N VAL A 371 -37.32 -27.21 -4.28
CA VAL A 371 -35.87 -26.94 -4.29
C VAL A 371 -35.09 -28.03 -3.53
N LEU A 372 -35.77 -28.98 -2.85
CA LEU A 372 -35.11 -29.78 -1.82
C LEU A 372 -35.11 -31.29 -2.08
N ASN A 373 -34.01 -31.81 -2.64
CA ASN A 373 -33.60 -33.19 -2.46
C ASN A 373 -32.30 -33.22 -1.63
N LEU A 374 -32.39 -33.72 -0.40
CA LEU A 374 -31.32 -33.71 0.60
C LEU A 374 -30.43 -34.94 0.47
N LEU A 375 -29.12 -34.69 0.40
CA LEU A 375 -28.11 -35.74 0.46
C LEU A 375 -27.24 -35.52 1.70
N PHE A 376 -27.35 -36.42 2.67
CA PHE A 376 -26.45 -36.46 3.82
C PHE A 376 -25.12 -37.10 3.40
N GLN A 377 -24.05 -36.32 3.37
CA GLN A 377 -22.71 -36.83 3.03
C GLN A 377 -22.05 -37.41 4.29
N THR A 378 -21.99 -38.74 4.43
CA THR A 378 -21.22 -39.41 5.49
C THR A 378 -19.75 -39.49 5.09
N LEU A 379 -19.00 -38.39 5.17
CA LEU A 379 -17.57 -38.37 4.78
C LEU A 379 -16.59 -38.88 5.86
N LYS A 380 -17.06 -39.39 7.00
CA LYS A 380 -16.17 -39.93 8.06
C LYS A 380 -15.91 -41.44 8.03
N ASP A 381 -16.67 -42.22 7.25
CA ASP A 381 -16.58 -43.70 7.33
C ASP A 381 -15.63 -44.34 6.29
N ARG A 382 -14.88 -43.56 5.50
CA ARG A 382 -13.95 -44.08 4.48
C ARG A 382 -12.47 -43.75 4.68
N ALA A 383 -12.11 -43.05 5.75
CA ALA A 383 -10.69 -42.78 6.07
C ALA A 383 -10.06 -43.81 7.04
N ILE A 384 -10.80 -44.85 7.44
CA ILE A 384 -10.30 -45.90 8.37
C ILE A 384 -9.99 -47.22 7.64
N HIS A 385 -10.33 -47.34 6.36
CA HIS A 385 -9.95 -48.48 5.53
C HIS A 385 -9.46 -48.01 4.15
N SER A 386 -8.23 -47.51 4.11
CA SER A 386 -7.37 -47.49 2.92
C SER A 386 -5.91 -47.54 3.34
#